data_AF-A0A379B2F5-F1
#
_entry.id   AF-A0A379B2F5-F1
#
_cell.length_a   1.000
_cell.length_b   1.000
_cell.length_c   1.000
_cell.angle_alpha   90.00
_cell.angle_beta   90.00
_cell.angle_gamma   90.00
#
_symmetry.space_group_name_H-M   'P 1'
#
loop_
_entity.id
_entity.type
_entity.pdbx_description
1 polymer ?
#
loop_
_entity_poly.entity_id
_entity_poly.type
_entity_poly.pdbx_seq_one_letter_code
_entity_poly.pdbx_strand_id
1 'polypeptide(L)'
;MKKIVVILTALLLSACSSQPQLSAPKMINHGNKSFYLALQQDLGKVGHYMYLKKEDTLENWQSAVELLLDRSPKRDFKERIALRKKVYKKTGVEYFKLYEKNHTLYSYVIYAPSARNKNWQVDVAKGKNIPQCGFVQYQYSLKVAKNKKLMNMNNVKIANYLKRYVVDKELKNLMKANWNWGCGNE
;
A
#
# COMPACT_ATOMS: atom_id res chain seq x y z
N MET A 1 55.81 45.22 -4.65
CA MET A 1 54.91 45.01 -3.49
C MET A 1 53.83 44.00 -3.90
N LYS A 2 53.81 42.82 -3.28
CA LYS A 2 53.06 41.63 -3.71
C LYS A 2 51.56 41.77 -3.38
N LYS A 3 50.68 41.55 -4.38
CA LYS A 3 49.23 41.46 -4.20
C LYS A 3 48.87 40.06 -3.72
N ILE A 4 48.33 39.95 -2.51
CA ILE A 4 47.83 38.68 -1.97
C ILE A 4 46.39 38.51 -2.46
N VAL A 5 46.16 37.53 -3.33
CA VAL A 5 44.83 37.10 -3.74
C VAL A 5 44.39 36.03 -2.74
N VAL A 6 43.41 36.37 -1.88
CA VAL A 6 42.77 35.41 -0.97
C VAL A 6 41.65 34.73 -1.76
N ILE A 7 41.88 33.47 -2.15
CA ILE A 7 40.84 32.63 -2.78
C ILE A 7 40.02 32.02 -1.64
N LEU A 8 38.79 32.54 -1.47
CA LEU A 8 37.80 32.01 -0.54
C LEU A 8 37.21 30.73 -1.15
N THR A 9 37.79 29.57 -0.88
CA THR A 9 37.20 28.28 -1.24
C THR A 9 35.97 28.01 -0.38
N ALA A 10 34.79 28.30 -0.92
CA ALA A 10 33.52 27.87 -0.35
C ALA A 10 33.42 26.34 -0.49
N LEU A 11 33.59 25.62 0.63
CA LEU A 11 33.24 24.22 0.77
C LEU A 11 31.72 24.11 0.65
N LEU A 12 31.23 23.81 -0.56
CA LEU A 12 29.87 23.32 -0.77
C LEU A 12 29.79 21.93 -0.14
N LEU A 13 29.43 21.88 1.15
CA LEU A 13 28.94 20.67 1.78
C LEU A 13 27.65 20.29 1.05
N SER A 14 27.76 19.43 0.05
CA SER A 14 26.61 18.70 -0.48
C SER A 14 26.10 17.83 0.66
N ALA A 15 25.14 18.33 1.42
CA ALA A 15 24.36 17.51 2.32
C ALA A 15 23.76 16.39 1.47
N CYS A 16 24.16 15.14 1.74
CA CYS A 16 23.44 13.98 1.23
C CYS A 16 22.00 14.12 1.72
N SER A 17 21.09 14.63 0.89
CA SER A 17 19.68 14.64 1.23
C SER A 17 19.25 13.17 1.28
N SER A 18 18.97 12.67 2.47
CA SER A 18 18.35 11.35 2.64
C SER A 18 17.05 11.34 1.82
N GLN A 19 16.78 10.21 1.16
CA GLN A 19 15.53 10.09 0.41
C GLN A 19 14.35 10.15 1.39
N PRO A 20 13.22 10.77 1.01
CA PRO A 20 12.05 10.83 1.88
C PRO A 20 11.66 9.42 2.36
N GLN A 21 11.61 9.24 3.68
CA GLN A 21 11.16 8.02 4.32
C GLN A 21 9.79 8.22 4.92
N LEU A 22 8.93 7.20 4.79
CA LEU A 22 7.64 7.22 5.45
C LEU A 22 7.85 7.19 6.97
N SER A 23 7.15 8.06 7.71
CA SER A 23 7.07 7.97 9.17
C SER A 23 6.19 6.79 9.57
N ALA A 24 6.67 5.58 9.30
CA ALA A 24 5.95 4.34 9.53
C ALA A 24 5.92 4.03 11.04
N PRO A 25 4.74 3.98 11.67
CA PRO A 25 4.66 3.70 13.11
C PRO A 25 5.03 2.23 13.38
N LYS A 26 5.31 1.89 14.64
CA LYS A 26 5.49 0.49 15.06
C LYS A 26 4.18 -0.31 15.13
N MET A 27 3.05 0.38 15.24
CA MET A 27 1.72 -0.21 15.37
C MET A 27 0.67 0.61 14.62
N ILE A 28 -0.31 -0.06 14.02
CA ILE A 28 -1.47 0.54 13.36
C ILE A 28 -2.73 -0.12 13.90
N ASN A 29 -3.71 0.70 14.27
CA ASN A 29 -5.06 0.23 14.53
C ASN A 29 -5.90 0.28 13.24
N HIS A 30 -6.60 -0.80 12.95
CA HIS A 30 -7.52 -0.91 11.83
C HIS A 30 -8.81 -1.56 12.30
N GLY A 31 -9.90 -0.79 12.33
CA GLY A 31 -11.14 -1.20 13.00
C GLY A 31 -10.88 -1.47 14.49
N ASN A 32 -11.27 -2.66 14.96
CA ASN A 32 -11.06 -3.13 16.33
C ASN A 32 -9.81 -4.00 16.50
N LYS A 33 -8.89 -3.99 15.52
CA LYS A 33 -7.68 -4.83 15.50
C LYS A 33 -6.43 -3.96 15.51
N SER A 34 -5.39 -4.44 16.17
CA SER A 34 -4.06 -3.83 16.18
C SER A 34 -3.08 -4.70 15.38
N PHE A 35 -2.30 -4.04 14.53
CA PHE A 35 -1.28 -4.65 13.69
C PHE A 35 0.07 -4.03 14.01
N TYR A 36 1.13 -4.83 14.04
CA TYR A 36 2.48 -4.47 14.46
C TYR A 36 3.43 -4.66 13.29
N LEU A 37 4.39 -3.75 13.15
CA LEU A 37 5.36 -3.78 12.06
C LEU A 37 6.15 -5.09 12.10
N ALA A 38 6.00 -5.90 11.05
CA ALA A 38 6.62 -7.21 10.92
C ALA A 38 7.68 -7.24 9.81
N LEU A 39 7.56 -6.36 8.82
CA LEU A 39 8.51 -6.22 7.73
C LEU A 39 8.66 -4.75 7.34
N GLN A 40 9.89 -4.31 7.15
CA GLN A 40 10.25 -3.04 6.53
C GLN A 40 11.33 -3.31 5.47
N GLN A 41 11.03 -2.95 4.23
CA GLN A 41 11.94 -3.12 3.10
C GLN A 41 12.05 -1.80 2.34
N ASP A 42 13.28 -1.35 2.10
CA ASP A 42 13.56 -0.28 1.17
C ASP A 42 14.08 -0.86 -0.15
N LEU A 43 13.28 -0.71 -1.21
CA LEU A 43 13.57 -1.17 -2.56
C LEU A 43 14.01 0.01 -3.46
N GLY A 44 14.58 1.06 -2.85
CA GLY A 44 15.05 2.28 -3.51
C GLY A 44 13.91 3.21 -3.89
N LYS A 45 13.18 2.92 -4.98
CA LYS A 45 12.02 3.74 -5.38
C LYS A 45 10.77 3.42 -4.59
N VAL A 46 10.73 2.28 -3.90
CA VAL A 46 9.57 1.82 -3.16
C VAL A 46 9.97 1.46 -1.74
N GLY A 47 9.29 2.06 -0.75
CA GLY A 47 9.31 1.58 0.63
C GLY A 47 8.10 0.69 0.88
N HIS A 48 8.32 -0.49 1.47
CA HIS A 48 7.26 -1.43 1.83
C HIS A 48 7.29 -1.75 3.31
N TYR A 49 6.16 -1.57 3.96
CA TYR A 49 5.98 -1.83 5.38
C TYR A 49 4.77 -2.75 5.55
N MET A 50 4.97 -3.92 6.15
CA MET A 50 3.90 -4.89 6.40
C MET A 50 3.66 -5.02 7.90
N TYR A 51 2.39 -4.96 8.28
CA TYR A 51 1.93 -5.02 9.65
C TYR A 51 1.02 -6.23 9.85
N LEU A 52 1.32 -7.02 10.86
CA LEU A 52 0.63 -8.27 11.18
C LEU A 52 0.09 -8.26 12.61
N LYS A 53 -0.86 -9.14 12.92
CA LYS A 53 -1.25 -9.37 14.32
C LYS A 53 -0.10 -10.11 15.03
N LYS A 54 -0.01 -10.00 16.36
CA LYS A 54 1.11 -10.55 17.13
C LYS A 54 1.28 -12.05 16.96
N GLU A 55 0.17 -12.75 16.78
CA GLU A 55 0.10 -14.20 16.60
C GLU A 55 0.37 -14.67 15.15
N ASP A 56 0.47 -13.75 14.19
CA ASP A 56 0.65 -14.06 12.77
C ASP A 56 2.14 -13.97 12.36
N THR A 57 2.56 -14.70 11.32
CA THR A 57 3.89 -14.59 10.68
C THR A 57 3.78 -14.13 9.22
N LEU A 58 4.91 -13.81 8.59
CA LEU A 58 4.94 -13.41 7.17
C LEU A 58 4.41 -14.52 6.24
N GLU A 59 4.65 -15.76 6.59
CA GLU A 59 4.18 -16.95 5.88
C GLU A 59 2.72 -17.27 6.22
N ASN A 60 2.36 -17.09 7.50
CA ASN A 60 1.05 -17.48 8.03
C ASN A 60 0.34 -16.32 8.72
N TRP A 61 -0.35 -15.51 7.92
CA TRP A 61 -1.23 -14.45 8.37
C TRP A 61 -2.61 -14.57 7.73
N GLN A 62 -3.64 -14.13 8.46
CA GLN A 62 -5.03 -14.11 7.97
C GLN A 62 -5.50 -12.71 7.55
N SER A 63 -5.00 -11.67 8.23
CA SER A 63 -5.19 -10.28 7.80
C SER A 63 -3.91 -9.49 8.00
N ALA A 64 -3.67 -8.50 7.15
CA ALA A 64 -2.51 -7.63 7.22
C ALA A 64 -2.89 -6.19 6.89
N VAL A 65 -2.06 -5.26 7.36
CA VAL A 65 -2.04 -3.88 6.87
C VAL A 65 -0.71 -3.66 6.18
N GLU A 66 -0.73 -2.99 5.03
CA GLU A 66 0.47 -2.62 4.29
C GLU A 66 0.50 -1.11 4.04
N LEU A 67 1.67 -0.51 4.24
CA LEU A 67 2.00 0.81 3.74
C LEU A 67 2.99 0.66 2.59
N LEU A 68 2.67 1.27 1.46
CA LEU A 68 3.55 1.35 0.30
C LEU A 68 3.87 2.82 0.03
N LEU A 69 5.14 3.17 -0.02
CA LEU A 69 5.65 4.46 -0.45
C LEU A 69 6.25 4.31 -1.85
N ASP A 70 5.67 4.94 -2.86
CA ASP A 70 6.28 5.07 -4.19
C ASP A 70 6.89 6.47 -4.35
N ARG A 71 8.23 6.51 -4.28
CA ARG A 71 9.07 7.72 -4.41
C ARG A 71 9.30 8.12 -5.88
N SER A 72 8.80 7.33 -6.84
CA SER A 72 8.94 7.66 -8.26
C SER A 72 8.43 9.10 -8.52
N PRO A 73 9.05 9.84 -9.47
CA PRO A 73 8.62 11.20 -9.80
C PRO A 73 7.11 11.25 -10.06
N LYS A 74 6.49 12.39 -9.72
CA LYS A 74 5.03 12.61 -9.61
C LYS A 74 4.22 12.00 -10.77
N ARG A 75 3.94 10.70 -10.71
CA ARG A 75 2.93 10.04 -11.55
C ARG A 75 1.57 10.45 -11.04
N ASP A 76 0.71 10.88 -11.94
CA ASP A 76 -0.68 11.17 -11.59
C ASP A 76 -1.46 9.87 -11.27
N PHE A 77 -2.68 10.00 -10.78
CA PHE A 77 -3.50 8.82 -10.46
C PHE A 77 -3.93 8.05 -11.71
N LYS A 78 -4.08 8.71 -12.87
CA LYS A 78 -4.49 8.06 -14.12
C LYS A 78 -3.43 7.08 -14.59
N GLU A 79 -2.17 7.47 -14.58
CA GLU A 79 -1.02 6.62 -14.91
C GLU A 79 -0.90 5.45 -13.93
N ARG A 80 -1.01 5.72 -12.63
CA ARG A 80 -0.95 4.69 -11.58
C ARG A 80 -2.05 3.65 -11.76
N ILE A 81 -3.27 4.09 -12.04
CA ILE A 81 -4.41 3.24 -12.33
C ILE A 81 -4.14 2.41 -13.59
N ALA A 82 -3.68 3.04 -14.68
CA ALA A 82 -3.40 2.34 -15.94
C ALA A 82 -2.33 1.26 -15.78
N LEU A 83 -1.23 1.57 -15.10
CA LEU A 83 -0.14 0.62 -14.82
C LEU A 83 -0.64 -0.55 -13.97
N ARG A 84 -1.37 -0.29 -12.88
CA ARG A 84 -1.87 -1.37 -12.02
C ARG A 84 -2.91 -2.24 -12.74
N LYS A 85 -3.80 -1.64 -13.54
CA LYS A 85 -4.74 -2.39 -14.40
C LYS A 85 -4.00 -3.29 -15.40
N LYS A 86 -2.92 -2.80 -16.01
CA LYS A 86 -2.09 -3.59 -16.94
C LYS A 86 -1.47 -4.79 -16.22
N VAL A 87 -0.93 -4.60 -15.02
CA VAL A 87 -0.37 -5.68 -14.20
C VAL A 87 -1.45 -6.72 -13.89
N TYR A 88 -2.60 -6.31 -13.34
CA TYR A 88 -3.69 -7.22 -13.00
C TYR A 88 -4.19 -8.03 -14.18
N LYS A 89 -4.38 -7.41 -15.35
CA LYS A 89 -4.75 -8.13 -16.58
C LYS A 89 -3.67 -9.14 -16.99
N LYS A 90 -2.39 -8.74 -16.95
CA LYS A 90 -1.26 -9.60 -17.31
C LYS A 90 -1.13 -10.81 -16.36
N THR A 91 -1.49 -10.65 -15.09
CA THR A 91 -1.40 -11.70 -14.07
C THR A 91 -2.71 -12.47 -13.88
N GLY A 92 -3.70 -12.32 -14.78
CA GLY A 92 -4.95 -13.08 -14.74
C GLY A 92 -5.88 -12.72 -13.58
N VAL A 93 -5.75 -11.53 -12.98
CA VAL A 93 -6.65 -11.06 -11.94
C VAL A 93 -7.93 -10.55 -12.59
N GLU A 94 -9.05 -11.18 -12.26
CA GLU A 94 -10.35 -10.87 -12.89
C GLU A 94 -11.16 -9.80 -12.14
N TYR A 95 -11.06 -9.78 -10.80
CA TYR A 95 -11.99 -9.03 -9.95
C TYR A 95 -11.30 -7.85 -9.28
N PHE A 96 -11.24 -6.69 -9.94
CA PHE A 96 -10.63 -5.49 -9.36
C PHE A 96 -11.32 -4.21 -9.83
N LYS A 97 -11.15 -3.14 -9.06
CA LYS A 97 -11.49 -1.78 -9.49
C LYS A 97 -10.50 -0.80 -8.90
N LEU A 98 -10.10 0.19 -9.69
CA LEU A 98 -9.30 1.33 -9.24
C LEU A 98 -9.91 2.59 -9.80
N TYR A 99 -10.05 3.60 -8.95
CA TYR A 99 -10.65 4.87 -9.31
C TYR A 99 -10.16 5.98 -8.39
N GLU A 100 -10.13 7.19 -8.93
CA GLU A 100 -9.92 8.39 -8.13
C GLU A 100 -11.25 8.94 -7.64
N LYS A 101 -11.25 9.45 -6.41
CA LYS A 101 -12.33 10.29 -5.88
C LYS A 101 -11.72 11.28 -4.89
N ASN A 102 -12.01 12.58 -5.07
CA ASN A 102 -11.56 13.65 -4.17
C ASN A 102 -10.04 13.60 -3.89
N HIS A 103 -9.23 13.61 -4.96
CA HIS A 103 -7.76 13.55 -4.90
C HIS A 103 -7.20 12.37 -4.07
N THR A 104 -7.96 11.27 -4.05
CA THR A 104 -7.59 10.04 -3.36
C THR A 104 -7.83 8.87 -4.31
N LEU A 105 -6.83 8.02 -4.46
CA LEU A 105 -6.93 6.78 -5.22
C LEU A 105 -7.51 5.70 -4.31
N TYR A 106 -8.63 5.11 -4.71
CA TYR A 106 -9.21 3.95 -4.06
C TYR A 106 -9.08 2.73 -4.97
N SER A 107 -8.84 1.58 -4.37
CA SER A 107 -8.85 0.34 -5.12
C SER A 107 -9.31 -0.83 -4.29
N TYR A 108 -9.81 -1.85 -4.97
CA TYR A 108 -9.89 -3.19 -4.43
C TYR A 108 -9.47 -4.21 -5.48
N VAL A 109 -9.05 -5.36 -5.00
CA VAL A 109 -8.81 -6.56 -5.79
C VAL A 109 -9.23 -7.79 -4.99
N ILE A 110 -9.81 -8.76 -5.66
CA ILE A 110 -10.18 -10.06 -5.11
C ILE A 110 -9.41 -11.12 -5.90
N TYR A 111 -8.46 -11.76 -5.24
CA TYR A 111 -7.71 -12.87 -5.81
C TYR A 111 -8.42 -14.19 -5.52
N ALA A 112 -8.61 -14.97 -6.58
CA ALA A 112 -9.00 -16.37 -6.44
C ALA A 112 -7.85 -17.19 -5.84
N PRO A 113 -8.16 -18.33 -5.18
CA PRO A 113 -7.15 -19.28 -4.74
C PRO A 113 -6.22 -19.70 -5.87
N SER A 114 -4.94 -19.84 -5.54
CA SER A 114 -3.87 -20.27 -6.44
C SER A 114 -3.02 -21.37 -5.80
N ALA A 115 -2.00 -21.85 -6.52
CA ALA A 115 -1.05 -22.81 -5.96
C ALA A 115 -0.36 -22.28 -4.69
N ARG A 116 -0.02 -20.98 -4.67
CA ARG A 116 0.71 -20.29 -3.59
C ARG A 116 -0.20 -19.81 -2.45
N ASN A 117 -1.44 -19.42 -2.75
CA ASN A 117 -2.41 -18.99 -1.73
C ASN A 117 -3.70 -19.79 -1.89
N LYS A 118 -3.97 -20.70 -0.94
CA LYS A 118 -5.15 -21.57 -0.99
C LYS A 118 -6.45 -20.84 -0.65
N ASN A 119 -6.36 -19.64 -0.09
CA ASN A 119 -7.51 -18.83 0.31
C ASN A 119 -7.86 -17.82 -0.78
N TRP A 120 -9.13 -17.41 -0.79
CA TRP A 120 -9.47 -16.15 -1.46
C TRP A 120 -8.77 -15.02 -0.71
N GLN A 121 -8.35 -13.98 -1.42
CA GLN A 121 -7.76 -12.81 -0.78
C GLN A 121 -8.44 -11.55 -1.29
N VAL A 122 -8.79 -10.67 -0.37
CA VAL A 122 -9.37 -9.36 -0.66
C VAL A 122 -8.41 -8.30 -0.18
N ASP A 123 -7.96 -7.44 -1.09
CA ASP A 123 -7.16 -6.28 -0.74
C ASP A 123 -7.99 -5.02 -1.04
N VAL A 124 -8.03 -4.10 -0.09
CA VAL A 124 -8.72 -2.82 -0.20
C VAL A 124 -7.75 -1.72 0.18
N ALA A 125 -7.62 -0.73 -0.69
CA ALA A 125 -6.59 0.30 -0.53
C ALA A 125 -7.11 1.72 -0.76
N LYS A 126 -6.42 2.65 -0.10
CA LYS A 126 -6.57 4.10 -0.20
C LYS A 126 -5.17 4.70 -0.34
N GLY A 127 -4.96 5.58 -1.32
CA GLY A 127 -3.68 6.20 -1.56
C GLY A 127 -3.78 7.69 -1.88
N LYS A 128 -2.75 8.43 -1.50
CA LYS A 128 -2.63 9.87 -1.74
C LYS A 128 -1.22 10.25 -2.17
N ASN A 129 -1.13 11.30 -2.97
CA ASN A 129 0.14 11.98 -3.21
C ASN A 129 0.45 12.87 -2.02
N ILE A 130 1.61 12.68 -1.41
CA ILE A 130 2.12 13.44 -0.28
C ILE A 130 3.23 14.36 -0.81
N PRO A 131 3.10 15.69 -0.64
CA PRO A 131 4.13 16.63 -1.06
C PRO A 131 5.51 16.23 -0.52
N GLN A 132 6.53 16.30 -1.40
CA GLN A 132 7.93 15.96 -1.08
C GLN A 132 8.19 14.52 -0.60
N CYS A 133 7.19 13.63 -0.66
CA CYS A 133 7.29 12.25 -0.19
C CYS A 133 7.03 11.25 -1.33
N GLY A 134 6.05 11.55 -2.19
CA GLY A 134 5.63 10.69 -3.30
C GLY A 134 4.22 10.18 -3.09
N PHE A 135 3.89 9.01 -3.63
CA PHE A 135 2.57 8.40 -3.43
C PHE A 135 2.62 7.40 -2.29
N VAL A 136 1.75 7.59 -1.31
CA VAL A 136 1.59 6.67 -0.18
C VAL A 136 0.28 5.93 -0.34
N GLN A 137 0.31 4.60 -0.24
CA GLN A 137 -0.85 3.73 -0.26
C GLN A 137 -0.96 2.97 1.06
N TYR A 138 -2.12 3.06 1.68
CA TYR A 138 -2.57 2.19 2.75
C TYR A 138 -3.40 1.06 2.17
N GLN A 139 -3.11 -0.18 2.52
CA GLN A 139 -3.86 -1.36 2.10
C GLN A 139 -4.22 -2.24 3.30
N TYR A 140 -5.48 -2.66 3.38
CA TYR A 140 -5.91 -3.75 4.25
C TYR A 140 -6.13 -5.01 3.40
N SER A 141 -5.54 -6.12 3.84
CA SER A 141 -5.60 -7.41 3.17
C SER A 141 -6.28 -8.43 4.09
N LEU A 142 -7.21 -9.21 3.55
CA LEU A 142 -7.93 -10.27 4.26
C LEU A 142 -7.95 -11.55 3.44
N LYS A 143 -7.46 -12.65 4.01
CA LYS A 143 -7.64 -14.00 3.47
C LYS A 143 -8.96 -14.59 3.96
N VAL A 144 -9.68 -15.23 3.06
CA VAL A 144 -10.96 -15.90 3.32
C VAL A 144 -10.83 -17.35 2.88
N ALA A 145 -10.78 -18.24 3.88
CA ALA A 145 -10.73 -19.67 3.64
C ALA A 145 -12.03 -20.16 2.98
N LYS A 146 -11.91 -21.17 2.11
CA LYS A 146 -13.08 -21.87 1.60
C LYS A 146 -13.79 -22.56 2.77
N ASN A 147 -15.08 -22.31 2.90
CA ASN A 147 -15.97 -23.04 3.81
C ASN A 147 -17.11 -23.67 3.01
N LYS A 148 -17.95 -24.51 3.63
CA LYS A 148 -19.07 -25.20 2.95
C LYS A 148 -19.93 -24.25 2.11
N LYS A 149 -20.25 -23.06 2.64
CA LYS A 149 -21.05 -22.04 1.94
C LYS A 149 -20.36 -21.54 0.66
N LEU A 150 -19.05 -21.26 0.72
CA LEU A 150 -18.29 -20.80 -0.45
C LEU A 150 -18.01 -21.93 -1.44
N MET A 151 -17.80 -23.17 -0.97
CA MET A 151 -17.53 -24.31 -1.86
C MET A 151 -18.71 -24.65 -2.77
N ASN A 152 -19.94 -24.32 -2.36
CA ASN A 152 -21.14 -24.53 -3.17
C ASN A 152 -21.39 -23.41 -4.21
N MET A 153 -20.50 -22.41 -4.29
CA MET A 153 -20.61 -21.27 -5.21
C MET A 153 -19.52 -21.34 -6.29
N ASN A 154 -19.86 -20.90 -7.50
CA ASN A 154 -18.83 -20.66 -8.52
C ASN A 154 -18.03 -19.38 -8.22
N ASN A 155 -16.90 -19.20 -8.89
CA ASN A 155 -15.97 -18.09 -8.63
C ASN A 155 -16.64 -16.70 -8.74
N VAL A 156 -17.50 -16.50 -9.75
CA VAL A 156 -18.22 -15.22 -9.94
C VAL A 156 -19.14 -14.91 -8.76
N LYS A 157 -19.90 -15.92 -8.28
CA LYS A 157 -20.76 -15.77 -7.09
C LYS A 157 -19.96 -15.49 -5.83
N ILE A 158 -18.81 -16.16 -5.64
CA ILE A 158 -17.91 -15.91 -4.51
C ILE A 158 -17.36 -14.48 -4.59
N ALA A 159 -16.86 -14.05 -5.75
CA ALA A 159 -16.33 -12.70 -5.94
C ALA A 159 -17.39 -11.63 -5.64
N ASN A 160 -18.63 -11.81 -6.12
CA ASN A 160 -19.74 -10.91 -5.82
C ASN A 160 -20.08 -10.89 -4.32
N TYR A 161 -20.06 -12.05 -3.66
CA TYR A 161 -20.25 -12.15 -2.21
C TYR A 161 -19.15 -11.38 -1.45
N LEU A 162 -17.88 -11.65 -1.75
CA LEU A 162 -16.74 -10.97 -1.13
C LEU A 162 -16.77 -9.47 -1.41
N LYS A 163 -17.17 -9.06 -2.62
CA LYS A 163 -17.35 -7.65 -2.94
C LYS A 163 -18.36 -7.00 -2.00
N ARG A 164 -19.57 -7.56 -1.91
CA ARG A 164 -20.66 -6.98 -1.12
C ARG A 164 -20.37 -6.97 0.39
N TYR A 165 -19.81 -8.05 0.92
CA TYR A 165 -19.70 -8.25 2.37
C TYR A 165 -18.34 -7.90 2.96
N VAL A 166 -17.28 -7.84 2.14
CA VAL A 166 -15.93 -7.47 2.57
C VAL A 166 -15.52 -6.14 1.93
N VAL A 167 -15.39 -6.10 0.60
CA VAL A 167 -14.85 -4.91 -0.11
C VAL A 167 -15.67 -3.66 0.17
N ASP A 168 -16.99 -3.71 -0.02
CA ASP A 168 -17.82 -2.51 0.05
C ASP A 168 -17.90 -1.97 1.49
N LYS A 169 -17.84 -2.86 2.49
CA LYS A 169 -17.74 -2.46 3.91
C LYS A 169 -16.39 -1.81 4.20
N GLU A 170 -15.31 -2.42 3.75
CA GLU A 170 -13.98 -1.93 4.05
C GLU A 170 -13.66 -0.62 3.31
N LEU A 171 -14.07 -0.49 2.05
CA LEU A 171 -13.95 0.79 1.33
C LEU A 171 -14.69 1.91 2.07
N LYS A 172 -15.89 1.64 2.59
CA LYS A 172 -16.65 2.63 3.37
C LYS A 172 -15.89 3.04 4.63
N ASN A 173 -15.22 2.10 5.29
CA ASN A 173 -14.39 2.38 6.46
C ASN A 173 -13.15 3.22 6.09
N LEU A 174 -12.36 2.80 5.09
CA LEU A 174 -11.18 3.53 4.64
C LEU A 174 -11.51 4.94 4.13
N MET A 175 -12.66 5.12 3.47
CA MET A 175 -13.11 6.43 3.01
C MET A 175 -13.30 7.41 4.18
N LYS A 176 -13.79 6.94 5.33
CA LYS A 176 -13.98 7.73 6.55
C LYS A 176 -12.72 7.88 7.40
N ALA A 177 -11.77 6.97 7.26
CA ALA A 177 -10.54 6.99 8.05
C ALA A 177 -9.69 8.23 7.74
N ASN A 178 -9.19 8.88 8.79
CA ASN A 178 -8.25 9.99 8.70
C ASN A 178 -6.96 9.55 8.01
N TRP A 179 -6.34 10.47 7.28
CA TRP A 179 -5.09 10.20 6.59
C TRP A 179 -3.93 10.73 7.43
N ASN A 180 -3.21 9.83 8.09
CA ASN A 180 -2.13 10.15 9.01
C ASN A 180 -0.74 9.78 8.46
N TRP A 181 -0.64 9.48 7.16
CA TRP A 181 0.58 8.98 6.55
C TRP A 181 1.32 10.10 5.82
N GLY A 182 2.56 10.34 6.24
CA GLY A 182 3.46 11.31 5.65
C GLY A 182 4.91 10.88 5.78
N CYS A 183 5.80 11.61 5.12
CA CYS A 183 7.24 11.46 5.34
C CYS A 183 7.70 12.46 6.41
N GLY A 184 8.67 12.05 7.22
CA GLY A 184 9.40 12.93 8.11
C GLY A 184 10.69 13.40 7.43
N ASN A 185 11.21 14.54 7.88
CA ASN A 185 12.62 14.87 7.66
C ASN A 185 13.39 14.12 8.76
N GLU A 186 14.32 13.26 8.40
CA GLU A 186 15.39 12.86 9.33
C GLU A 186 16.35 14.04 9.54
#